data_AF-A0A812QFG9-F1
#
_entry.id   AF-A0A812QFG9-F1
#
_cell.length_a   1.000
_cell.length_b   1.000
_cell.length_c   1.000
_cell.angle_alpha   90.00
_cell.angle_beta   90.00
_cell.angle_gamma   90.00
#
_symmetry.space_group_name_H-M   'P 1'
#
loop_
_entity.id
_entity.type
_entity.pdbx_description
1 polymer ?
#
loop_
_entity_poly.entity_id
_entity_poly.type
_entity_poly.pdbx_seq_one_letter_code
_entity_poly.pdbx_strand_id
1 'polypeptide(L)'
;MDQCKVEQGNLFMRFSARVLELCWQHRVPATLEHPTCSRLWLCPPIQALRRKPHVTVVNTHYCAWGKPFKEPTAFLGVYIALDRVGARKCLSKRLCHFTQRPHVPVQGHRQDGTWRSGWKQCYPPALCKALAKCFYDFEVQTIAYQFQR
;
A
#
# COMPACT_ATOMS: atom_id res chain seq x y z
N MET A 1 17.08 10.82 16.91
CA MET A 1 16.07 11.17 15.89
C MET A 1 15.56 12.55 16.23
N ASP A 2 15.27 13.36 15.22
CA ASP A 2 14.68 14.69 15.39
C ASP A 2 13.27 14.55 16.00
N GLN A 3 13.07 15.11 17.19
CA GLN A 3 11.83 14.99 17.98
C GLN A 3 10.62 15.55 17.22
N CYS A 4 10.81 16.64 16.48
CA CYS A 4 9.76 17.27 15.69
C CYS A 4 9.26 16.32 14.58
N LYS A 5 10.17 15.58 13.93
CA LYS A 5 9.80 14.57 12.90
C LYS A 5 9.01 13.41 13.49
N VAL A 6 9.33 12.99 14.71
CA VAL A 6 8.59 11.93 15.42
C VAL A 6 7.17 12.41 15.75
N GLU A 7 7.03 13.63 16.24
CA GLU A 7 5.73 14.22 16.58
C GLU A 7 4.84 14.40 15.35
N GLN A 8 5.40 14.90 14.24
CA GLN A 8 4.70 14.98 12.95
C GLN A 8 4.26 13.60 12.45
N GLY A 9 5.15 12.61 12.52
CA GLY A 9 4.82 11.23 12.14
C GLY A 9 3.67 10.64 12.98
N ASN A 10 3.67 10.89 14.29
CA ASN A 10 2.61 10.48 15.19
C ASN A 10 1.28 11.19 14.88
N LEU A 11 1.33 12.49 14.58
CA LEU A 11 0.16 13.28 14.18
C LEU A 11 -0.47 12.72 12.90
N PHE A 12 0.33 12.51 11.84
CA PHE A 12 -0.15 11.95 10.59
C PHE A 12 -0.71 10.55 10.75
N MET A 13 -0.06 9.69 11.54
CA MET A 13 -0.57 8.35 11.82
C MET A 13 -1.93 8.40 12.52
N ARG A 14 -2.10 9.24 13.55
CA ARG A 14 -3.38 9.39 14.27
C ARG A 14 -4.47 9.94 13.36
N PHE A 15 -4.14 10.94 12.53
CA PHE A 15 -5.05 11.49 11.54
C PHE A 15 -5.50 10.43 10.53
N SER A 16 -4.55 9.71 9.90
CA SER A 16 -4.87 8.65 8.95
C SER A 16 -5.72 7.54 9.57
N ALA A 17 -5.41 7.13 10.81
CA ALA A 17 -6.21 6.14 11.52
C ALA A 17 -7.65 6.65 11.77
N ARG A 18 -7.82 7.91 12.15
CA ARG A 18 -9.15 8.50 12.37
C ARG A 18 -9.95 8.58 11.07
N VAL A 19 -9.32 8.97 9.95
CA VAL A 19 -9.96 9.00 8.63
C VAL A 19 -10.44 7.60 8.23
N LEU A 20 -9.59 6.58 8.36
CA LEU A 20 -9.96 5.20 8.04
C LEU A 20 -11.07 4.67 8.96
N GLU A 21 -11.07 5.06 10.23
CA GLU A 21 -12.15 4.72 11.15
C GLU A 21 -13.49 5.34 10.73
N LEU A 22 -13.48 6.60 10.32
CA LEU A 22 -14.67 7.26 9.77
C LEU A 22 -15.14 6.57 8.49
N CYS A 23 -14.22 6.25 7.57
CA CYS A 23 -14.55 5.47 6.37
C CYS A 23 -15.20 4.14 6.74
N TRP A 24 -14.68 3.45 7.76
CA TRP A 24 -15.29 2.22 8.25
C TRP A 24 -16.68 2.45 8.85
N GLN A 25 -16.87 3.47 9.70
CA GLN A 25 -18.17 3.79 10.30
C GLN A 25 -19.24 4.12 9.26
N HIS A 26 -18.85 4.82 8.18
CA HIS A 26 -19.74 5.26 7.12
C HIS A 26 -19.77 4.33 5.89
N ARG A 27 -19.12 3.15 5.97
CA ARG A 27 -19.03 2.18 4.87
C ARG A 27 -18.47 2.76 3.56
N VAL A 28 -17.54 3.70 3.68
CA VAL A 28 -16.82 4.30 2.56
C VAL A 28 -15.58 3.44 2.26
N PRO A 29 -15.38 2.98 1.00
CA PRO A 29 -14.20 2.23 0.64
C PRO A 29 -12.96 3.12 0.74
N ALA A 30 -11.89 2.64 1.39
CA ALA A 30 -10.66 3.40 1.55
C ALA A 30 -9.44 2.49 1.64
N THR A 31 -8.26 3.03 1.34
CA THR A 31 -6.99 2.29 1.51
C THR A 31 -5.91 3.15 2.17
N LEU A 32 -5.03 2.51 2.93
CA LEU A 32 -3.80 3.08 3.45
C LEU A 32 -2.60 2.31 2.91
N GLU A 33 -1.68 3.02 2.27
CA GLU A 33 -0.43 2.48 1.74
C GLU A 33 0.75 2.89 2.61
N HIS A 34 1.64 1.93 2.90
CA HIS A 34 2.91 2.25 3.53
C HIS A 34 3.94 1.11 3.37
N PRO A 35 5.26 1.35 3.51
CA PRO A 35 6.26 0.28 3.47
C PRO A 35 5.97 -0.81 4.50
N THR A 36 6.12 -2.09 4.12
CA THR A 36 5.74 -3.24 4.98
C THR A 36 6.48 -3.27 6.31
N CYS A 37 7.73 -2.79 6.36
CA CYS A 37 8.56 -2.77 7.57
C CYS A 37 8.36 -1.54 8.46
N SER A 38 7.44 -0.64 8.11
CA SER A 38 7.22 0.58 8.88
C SER A 38 6.63 0.30 10.26
N ARG A 39 7.05 1.12 11.25
CA ARG A 39 6.50 1.09 12.61
C ARG A 39 5.04 1.52 12.68
N LEU A 40 4.52 2.20 11.65
CA LEU A 40 3.11 2.58 11.55
C LEU A 40 2.18 1.37 11.77
N TRP A 41 2.54 0.19 11.27
CA TRP A 41 1.74 -1.03 11.38
C TRP A 41 1.64 -1.59 12.80
N LEU A 42 2.53 -1.14 13.69
CA LEU A 42 2.56 -1.51 15.11
C LEU A 42 1.78 -0.53 15.98
N CYS A 43 1.39 0.63 15.44
CA CYS A 43 0.69 1.65 16.21
C CYS A 43 -0.71 1.14 16.63
N PRO A 44 -1.12 1.31 17.91
CA PRO A 44 -2.39 0.79 18.41
C PRO A 44 -3.63 1.18 17.58
N PRO A 45 -3.78 2.43 17.08
CA PRO A 45 -4.93 2.80 16.24
C PRO A 45 -5.03 1.98 14.94
N ILE A 46 -3.89 1.71 14.31
CA ILE A 46 -3.83 0.89 13.08
C ILE A 46 -4.12 -0.57 13.41
N GLN A 47 -3.63 -1.10 14.53
CA GLN A 47 -3.95 -2.46 14.97
C GLN A 47 -5.43 -2.63 15.31
N ALA A 48 -6.06 -1.63 15.94
CA ALA A 48 -7.49 -1.64 16.23
C ALA A 48 -8.32 -1.69 14.95
N LEU A 49 -7.97 -0.87 13.93
CA LEU A 49 -8.61 -0.92 12.61
C LEU A 49 -8.49 -2.30 11.95
N ARG A 50 -7.31 -2.92 11.99
CA ARG A 50 -7.06 -4.25 11.38
C ARG A 50 -7.92 -5.38 11.95
N ARG A 51 -8.48 -5.21 13.15
CA ARG A 51 -9.36 -6.21 13.78
C ARG A 51 -10.83 -6.02 13.43
N LYS A 52 -11.19 -4.93 12.75
CA LYS A 52 -12.58 -4.64 12.38
C LYS A 52 -13.00 -5.51 11.18
N PRO A 53 -14.30 -5.87 11.08
CA PRO A 53 -14.82 -6.54 9.90
C PRO A 53 -14.66 -5.65 8.65
N HIS A 54 -14.56 -6.29 7.49
CA HIS A 54 -14.33 -5.61 6.20
C HIS A 54 -13.03 -4.80 6.11
N VAL A 55 -12.05 -5.12 6.97
CA VAL A 55 -10.69 -4.59 6.86
C VAL A 55 -9.75 -5.72 6.41
N THR A 56 -9.01 -5.48 5.33
CA THR A 56 -8.06 -6.43 4.77
C THR A 56 -6.67 -5.83 4.72
N VAL A 57 -5.62 -6.67 4.77
CA VAL A 57 -4.24 -6.22 4.58
C VAL A 57 -3.55 -7.10 3.55
N VAL A 58 -3.00 -6.47 2.52
CA VAL A 58 -2.24 -7.12 1.45
C VAL A 58 -0.82 -6.57 1.42
N ASN A 59 0.15 -7.47 1.21
CA ASN A 59 1.55 -7.14 1.07
C ASN A 59 2.02 -7.47 -0.35
N THR A 60 2.60 -6.49 -1.03
CA THR A 60 3.05 -6.61 -2.42
C THR A 60 4.39 -5.92 -2.62
N HIS A 61 5.23 -6.40 -3.52
CA HIS A 61 6.53 -5.80 -3.82
C HIS A 61 6.49 -5.13 -5.19
N TYR A 62 7.00 -3.90 -5.32
CA TYR A 62 6.92 -3.14 -6.58
C TYR A 62 7.56 -3.85 -7.80
N CYS A 63 8.55 -4.71 -7.56
CA CYS A 63 9.13 -5.56 -8.61
C CYS A 63 8.12 -6.51 -9.28
N ALA A 64 7.04 -6.90 -8.59
CA ALA A 64 5.93 -7.67 -9.17
C ALA A 64 5.06 -6.88 -10.15
N TRP A 65 5.30 -5.57 -10.23
CA TRP A 65 4.54 -4.61 -11.01
C TRP A 65 5.40 -3.87 -12.03
N GLY A 66 6.53 -4.46 -12.40
CA GLY A 66 7.40 -3.96 -13.47
C GLY A 66 8.46 -2.93 -13.02
N LYS A 67 8.62 -2.67 -11.71
CA LYS A 67 9.74 -1.84 -11.25
C LYS A 67 11.05 -2.63 -11.22
N PRO A 68 12.19 -2.02 -11.56
CA PRO A 68 13.49 -2.70 -11.53
C PRO A 68 14.04 -2.87 -10.10
N PHE A 69 13.35 -2.34 -9.10
CA PHE A 69 13.73 -2.38 -7.70
C PHE A 69 12.67 -3.08 -6.85
N LYS A 70 13.09 -3.58 -5.69
CA LYS A 70 12.22 -4.19 -4.69
C LYS A 70 11.87 -3.16 -3.62
N GLU A 71 10.62 -2.73 -3.60
CA GLU A 71 10.04 -1.96 -2.49
C GLU A 71 8.90 -2.77 -1.87
N PRO A 72 9.11 -3.39 -0.68
CA PRO A 72 8.05 -4.06 0.05
C PRO A 72 7.00 -3.07 0.56
N THR A 73 5.78 -3.21 0.07
CA THR A 73 4.68 -2.29 0.33
C THR A 73 3.47 -3.04 0.88
N ALA A 74 2.81 -2.45 1.87
CA ALA A 74 1.60 -2.97 2.48
C ALA A 74 0.43 -2.01 2.20
N PHE A 75 -0.74 -2.59 1.93
CA PHE A 75 -2.00 -1.89 1.77
C PHE A 75 -2.98 -2.42 2.81
N LEU A 76 -3.58 -1.52 3.58
CA LEU A 76 -4.76 -1.81 4.41
C LEU A 76 -5.99 -1.29 3.67
N GLY A 77 -6.95 -2.16 3.38
CA GLY A 77 -8.22 -1.81 2.75
C GLY A 77 -9.36 -1.82 3.75
N VAL A 78 -10.23 -0.81 3.70
CA VAL A 78 -11.49 -0.69 4.43
C VAL A 78 -12.63 -0.78 3.43
N TYR A 79 -13.57 -1.71 3.60
CA TYR A 79 -14.67 -1.99 2.66
C TYR A 79 -14.21 -2.18 1.21
N ILE A 80 -12.97 -2.62 1.00
CA ILE A 80 -12.42 -2.85 -0.33
C ILE A 80 -11.65 -4.17 -0.35
N ALA A 81 -11.96 -5.00 -1.34
CA ALA A 81 -11.31 -6.28 -1.56
C ALA A 81 -10.05 -6.04 -2.40
N LEU A 82 -8.87 -6.38 -1.84
CA LEU A 82 -7.56 -6.10 -2.44
C LEU A 82 -7.03 -7.27 -3.31
N ASP A 83 -7.91 -8.15 -3.79
CA ASP A 83 -7.55 -9.38 -4.51
C ASP A 83 -6.75 -9.11 -5.78
N ARG A 84 -7.07 -8.04 -6.51
CA ARG A 84 -6.35 -7.67 -7.74
C ARG A 84 -4.92 -7.21 -7.47
N VAL A 85 -4.66 -6.61 -6.30
CA VAL A 85 -3.30 -6.32 -5.85
C VAL A 85 -2.64 -7.65 -5.47
N GLY A 86 -3.28 -8.42 -4.60
CA GLY A 86 -2.84 -9.74 -4.19
C GLY A 86 -1.48 -9.76 -3.48
N ALA A 87 -1.17 -10.91 -2.87
CA ALA A 87 0.07 -11.11 -2.13
C ALA A 87 1.26 -11.41 -3.07
N ARG A 88 1.71 -10.43 -3.87
CA ARG A 88 2.84 -10.62 -4.82
C ARG A 88 4.17 -10.25 -4.19
N LYS A 89 4.89 -11.23 -3.64
CA LYS A 89 6.17 -11.01 -2.94
C LYS A 89 7.33 -11.65 -3.67
N CYS A 90 8.38 -10.87 -3.94
CA CYS A 90 9.68 -11.41 -4.33
C CYS A 90 10.51 -11.74 -3.08
N LEU A 91 10.72 -13.04 -2.81
CA LEU A 91 11.52 -13.53 -1.68
C LEU A 91 13.01 -13.68 -2.02
N SER A 92 13.37 -13.71 -3.30
CA SER A 92 14.76 -13.85 -3.73
C SER A 92 15.65 -12.67 -3.32
N LYS A 93 16.91 -13.00 -3.01
CA LYS A 93 17.98 -12.07 -2.61
C LYS A 93 18.94 -11.73 -3.74
N ARG A 94 19.06 -12.57 -4.78
CA ARG A 94 20.00 -12.37 -5.91
C ARG A 94 19.28 -11.89 -7.17
N LEU A 95 18.39 -12.72 -7.72
CA LEU A 95 17.62 -12.40 -8.94
C LEU A 95 16.15 -12.22 -8.61
N CYS A 96 15.52 -11.18 -9.14
CA CYS A 96 14.09 -10.96 -8.97
C CYS A 96 13.29 -12.15 -9.52
N HIS A 97 12.33 -12.65 -8.74
CA HIS A 97 11.43 -13.72 -9.18
C HIS A 97 10.59 -13.33 -10.41
N PHE A 98 10.27 -12.03 -10.56
CA PHE A 98 9.40 -11.53 -11.63
C PHE A 98 10.17 -11.11 -12.89
N THR A 99 11.35 -10.50 -12.74
CA THR A 99 12.12 -9.97 -13.88
C THR A 99 13.31 -10.83 -14.26
N GLN A 100 13.68 -11.81 -13.43
CA GLN A 100 14.89 -12.63 -13.57
C GLN A 100 16.20 -11.83 -13.64
N ARG A 101 16.17 -10.56 -13.19
CA ARG A 101 17.32 -9.66 -13.14
C ARG A 101 17.64 -9.27 -11.69
N PRO A 102 18.89 -8.89 -11.37
CA PRO A 102 19.20 -8.30 -10.07
C PRO A 102 18.37 -7.04 -9.81
N HIS A 103 17.92 -6.84 -8.57
CA HIS A 103 17.22 -5.61 -8.21
C HIS A 103 18.19 -4.43 -8.25
N VAL A 104 17.76 -3.32 -8.85
CA VAL A 104 18.53 -2.08 -8.87
C VAL A 104 18.43 -1.41 -7.50
N PRO A 105 19.55 -1.00 -6.87
CA PRO A 105 19.52 -0.20 -5.65
C PRO A 105 18.83 1.14 -5.87
N VAL A 106 17.92 1.50 -4.96
CA VAL A 106 17.12 2.74 -5.00
C VAL A 106 17.84 3.93 -4.35
N GLN A 107 19.01 3.69 -3.75
CA GLN A 107 19.85 4.70 -3.13
C GLN A 107 20.99 5.11 -4.06
N GLY A 108 21.51 6.32 -3.87
CA GLY A 108 22.62 6.88 -4.64
C GLY A 108 22.22 7.64 -5.89
N HIS A 109 23.21 7.97 -6.71
CA HIS A 109 23.05 8.72 -7.95
C HIS A 109 22.94 7.80 -9.17
N ARG A 110 22.23 8.28 -10.18
CA ARG A 110 22.30 7.75 -11.54
C ARG A 110 23.59 8.23 -12.22
N GLN A 111 23.89 7.66 -13.38
CA GLN A 111 25.01 8.10 -14.22
C GLN A 111 24.84 9.56 -14.71
N ASP A 112 23.60 10.05 -14.76
CA ASP A 112 23.24 11.43 -15.13
C ASP A 112 23.28 12.43 -13.94
N GLY A 113 23.76 12.01 -12.77
CA GLY A 113 23.83 12.85 -11.56
C GLY A 113 22.52 12.97 -10.77
N THR A 114 21.37 12.53 -11.30
CA THR A 114 20.10 12.60 -10.59
C THR A 114 19.98 11.57 -9.47
N TRP A 115 19.25 11.91 -8.40
CA TRP A 115 19.04 11.01 -7.27
C TRP A 115 18.09 9.86 -7.62
N ARG A 116 18.51 8.61 -7.36
CA ARG A 116 17.65 7.43 -7.51
C ARG A 116 16.51 7.38 -6.50
N SER A 117 16.61 8.13 -5.39
CA SER A 117 15.58 8.20 -4.35
C SER A 117 14.24 8.70 -4.88
N GLY A 118 14.22 9.50 -5.97
CA GLY A 118 13.00 9.91 -6.64
C GLY A 118 12.17 8.73 -7.18
N TRP A 119 12.78 7.56 -7.41
CA TRP A 119 12.05 6.38 -7.89
C TRP A 119 11.02 5.86 -6.89
N LYS A 120 11.25 6.09 -5.59
CA LYS A 120 10.31 5.70 -4.54
C LYS A 120 8.99 6.46 -4.63
N GLN A 121 8.98 7.64 -5.25
CA GLN A 121 7.78 8.45 -5.41
C GLN A 121 6.90 7.97 -6.58
N CYS A 122 7.44 7.17 -7.51
CA CYS A 122 6.72 6.74 -8.69
C CYS A 122 6.06 5.37 -8.49
N TYR A 123 4.77 5.38 -8.14
CA TYR A 123 3.96 4.15 -8.11
C TYR A 123 3.99 3.41 -9.46
N PRO A 124 3.99 2.06 -9.48
CA PRO A 124 3.88 1.31 -10.73
C PRO A 124 2.51 1.50 -11.39
N PRO A 125 2.42 1.91 -12.67
CA PRO A 125 1.14 2.11 -13.34
C PRO A 125 0.23 0.87 -13.31
N ALA A 126 0.83 -0.32 -13.44
CA ALA A 126 0.10 -1.59 -13.34
C ALA A 126 -0.51 -1.82 -11.94
N LEU A 127 0.19 -1.42 -10.88
CA LEU A 127 -0.34 -1.46 -9.51
C LEU A 127 -1.47 -0.45 -9.32
N CYS A 128 -1.30 0.79 -9.80
CA CYS A 128 -2.35 1.81 -9.76
C CYS A 128 -3.62 1.34 -10.48
N LYS A 129 -3.47 0.72 -11.67
CA LYS A 129 -4.60 0.15 -12.42
C LYS A 129 -5.28 -1.00 -11.66
N ALA A 130 -4.51 -1.83 -10.95
CA ALA A 130 -5.06 -2.90 -10.13
C ALA A 130 -5.85 -2.34 -8.93
N LEU A 131 -5.31 -1.33 -8.23
CA LEU A 131 -5.97 -0.64 -7.13
C LEU A 131 -7.26 0.05 -7.58
N ALA A 132 -7.23 0.80 -8.68
CA ALA A 132 -8.41 1.46 -9.22
C ALA A 132 -9.53 0.45 -9.53
N LYS A 133 -9.17 -0.72 -10.07
CA LYS A 133 -10.14 -1.80 -10.30
C LYS A 133 -10.71 -2.40 -9.01
N CYS A 134 -9.94 -2.44 -7.91
CA CYS A 134 -10.49 -2.86 -6.61
C CYS A 134 -11.59 -1.90 -6.12
N PHE A 135 -11.43 -0.59 -6.33
CA PHE A 135 -12.46 0.40 -6.00
C PHE A 135 -13.69 0.24 -6.91
N TYR A 136 -13.46 0.08 -8.21
CA TYR A 136 -14.53 -0.14 -9.17
C TYR A 136 -15.34 -1.41 -8.86
N ASP A 137 -14.69 -2.51 -8.49
CA ASP A 137 -15.38 -3.76 -8.12
C ASP A 137 -16.30 -3.56 -6.92
N PHE A 138 -15.89 -2.76 -5.93
CA PHE A 138 -16.75 -2.43 -4.77
C PHE A 138 -17.99 -1.63 -5.18
N GLU A 139 -17.83 -0.64 -6.07
CA GLU A 139 -18.96 0.14 -6.59
C GLU A 139 -19.96 -0.77 -7.32
N VAL A 140 -19.46 -1.63 -8.22
CA VAL A 140 -20.29 -2.58 -8.96
C VAL A 140 -21.03 -3.54 -8.01
N GLN A 141 -20.36 -4.06 -6.99
CA GLN A 141 -20.98 -4.93 -5.98
C GLN A 141 -22.07 -4.20 -5.19
N THR A 142 -21.84 -2.93 -4.83
CA THR A 142 -22.81 -2.11 -4.10
C THR A 142 -24.05 -1.87 -4.94
N ILE A 143 -23.88 -1.54 -6.22
CA ILE A 143 -24.98 -1.34 -7.17
C ILE A 143 -25.76 -2.65 -7.36
N ALA A 144 -25.07 -3.77 -7.58
CA ALA A 144 -25.71 -5.07 -7.76
C ALA A 144 -26.55 -5.47 -6.54
N TYR A 145 -26.07 -5.20 -5.32
CA TYR A 145 -26.82 -5.46 -4.09
C TYR A 145 -28.07 -4.59 -3.95
N GLN A 146 -28.05 -3.35 -4.44
CA GLN A 146 -29.21 -2.47 -4.43
C GLN A 146 -30.32 -2.95 -5.37
N PHE A 147 -29.98 -3.53 -6.52
CA PHE A 147 -30.95 -4.08 -7.48
C PHE A 147 -31.53 -5.45 -7.10
N GLN A 148 -30.99 -6.11 -6.09
CA GLN A 148 -31.51 -7.37 -5.56
C GLN A 148 -32.52 -7.19 -4.41
N ARG A 149 -32.80 -5.95 -4.00
CA ARG A 149 -33.80 -5.58 -2.99
C ARG A 149 -35.05 -5.06 -3.66
#